data_AF-A0A3N0ER36-F1
#
_entry.id   AF-A0A3N0ER36-F1
#
_cell.length_a   1.000
_cell.length_b   1.000
_cell.length_c   1.000
_cell.angle_alpha   90.00
_cell.angle_beta   90.00
_cell.angle_gamma   90.00
#
_symmetry.space_group_name_H-M   'P 1'
#
loop_
_entity.id
_entity.type
_entity.pdbx_description
1 polymer ?
#
loop_
_entity_poly.entity_id
_entity_poly.type
_entity_poly.pdbx_seq_one_letter_code
_entity_poly.pdbx_strand_id
1 'polypeptide(L)'
;MKTTILKTGLPLLVFTLAIATAFATQNRTSINEEALVLGFTYNNDSSDCINAPKDCCLAGTIVCTYNDKNVYRFKNDTMCLVNLFECP
;
A
#
# COMPACT_ATOMS: atom_id res chain seq x y z
N MET A 1 25.35 -52.13 14.32
CA MET A 1 25.64 -50.67 14.32
C MET A 1 24.49 -49.96 13.59
N LYS A 2 23.90 -48.94 14.21
CA LYS A 2 22.63 -48.26 13.86
C LYS A 2 22.71 -47.50 12.52
N THR A 3 21.87 -47.81 11.53
CA THR A 3 21.68 -46.94 10.34
C THR A 3 20.23 -46.83 9.83
N THR A 4 19.24 -47.39 10.53
CA THR A 4 17.84 -47.36 10.07
C THR A 4 17.08 -46.08 10.43
N ILE A 5 17.57 -45.29 11.39
CA ILE A 5 16.89 -44.09 11.91
C ILE A 5 17.05 -42.88 10.96
N LEU A 6 18.03 -42.92 10.05
CA LEU A 6 18.25 -41.83 9.10
C LEU A 6 17.22 -41.79 7.96
N LYS A 7 16.56 -42.92 7.66
CA LYS A 7 15.66 -43.05 6.50
C LYS A 7 14.23 -42.57 6.78
N THR A 8 13.82 -42.54 8.04
CA THR A 8 12.49 -42.12 8.50
C THR A 8 12.44 -40.68 9.04
N GLY A 9 13.57 -40.07 9.40
CA GLY A 9 13.63 -38.66 9.84
C GLY A 9 13.73 -37.64 8.71
N LEU A 10 14.30 -38.04 7.56
CA LEU A 10 14.50 -37.17 6.40
C LEU A 10 13.20 -36.61 5.79
N PRO A 11 12.11 -37.38 5.56
CA PRO A 11 10.90 -36.81 4.98
C PRO A 11 10.23 -35.81 5.93
N LEU A 12 10.25 -36.07 7.24
CA LEU A 12 9.67 -35.19 8.26
C LEU A 12 10.34 -33.80 8.28
N LEU A 13 11.68 -33.76 8.18
CA LEU A 13 12.43 -32.50 8.09
C LEU A 13 12.08 -31.70 6.84
N VAL A 14 11.98 -32.34 5.67
CA VAL A 14 11.65 -31.68 4.40
C VAL A 14 10.26 -31.04 4.43
N PHE A 15 9.26 -31.74 5.00
CA PHE A 15 7.91 -31.16 5.17
C PHE A 15 7.91 -29.95 6.11
N THR A 16 8.66 -29.99 7.22
CA THR A 16 8.72 -28.84 8.14
C THR A 16 9.44 -27.63 7.54
N LEU A 17 10.50 -27.84 6.74
CA LEU A 17 11.19 -26.74 6.04
C LEU A 17 10.31 -26.08 4.97
N ALA A 18 9.51 -26.86 4.23
CA ALA A 18 8.60 -26.33 3.20
C ALA A 18 7.48 -25.45 3.81
N ILE A 19 7.00 -25.80 5.00
CA ILE A 19 5.99 -25.01 5.70
C ILE A 19 6.61 -23.68 6.18
N ALA A 20 7.84 -23.71 6.72
CA ALA A 20 8.52 -22.49 7.18
C ALA A 20 8.81 -21.48 6.05
N THR A 21 9.15 -21.94 4.84
CA THR A 21 9.40 -21.05 3.69
C THR A 21 8.14 -20.42 3.10
N ALA A 22 6.97 -21.06 3.26
CA ALA A 22 5.67 -20.49 2.88
C ALA A 22 5.28 -19.30 3.77
N PHE A 23 5.57 -19.36 5.08
CA PHE A 23 5.31 -18.24 6.00
C PHE A 23 6.40 -17.15 5.94
N ALA A 24 7.64 -17.49 5.60
CA ALA A 24 8.70 -16.49 5.37
C ALA A 24 8.48 -15.67 4.08
N THR A 25 7.71 -16.20 3.12
CA THR A 25 7.36 -15.49 1.88
C THR A 25 6.26 -14.43 2.09
N GLN A 26 5.52 -14.47 3.19
CA GLN A 26 4.45 -13.50 3.46
C GLN A 26 4.92 -12.16 4.04
N ASN A 27 6.22 -11.94 4.26
CA ASN A 27 6.71 -10.67 4.79
C ASN A 27 7.35 -9.75 3.74
N ARG A 28 7.08 -10.02 2.45
CA ARG A 28 7.24 -9.02 1.40
C ARG A 28 5.88 -8.58 0.89
N THR A 29 5.00 -8.18 1.81
CA THR A 29 4.27 -6.95 1.51
C THR A 29 5.38 -5.92 1.38
N SER A 30 5.78 -5.60 0.15
CA SER A 30 6.34 -4.30 -0.13
C SER A 30 5.40 -3.35 0.60
N ILE A 31 5.83 -2.80 1.73
CA ILE A 31 5.20 -1.62 2.28
C ILE A 31 5.42 -0.64 1.14
N ASN A 32 4.43 -0.60 0.26
CA ASN A 32 4.47 0.26 -0.89
C ASN A 32 4.70 1.63 -0.28
N GLU A 33 5.60 2.40 -0.83
CA GLU A 33 5.95 3.74 -0.36
C GLU A 33 4.75 4.71 -0.51
N GLU A 34 3.52 4.20 -0.61
CA GLU A 34 2.23 4.79 -0.24
C GLU A 34 2.13 5.10 1.27
N ALA A 35 3.25 5.48 1.90
CA ALA A 35 3.28 6.04 3.23
C ALA A 35 2.38 7.29 3.23
N LEU A 36 1.18 7.15 3.78
CA LEU A 36 0.11 8.16 3.84
C LEU A 36 -0.15 8.87 2.51
N VAL A 37 -0.90 8.24 1.59
CA VAL A 37 -1.59 9.01 0.55
C VAL A 37 -2.66 9.86 1.25
N LEU A 38 -2.38 11.15 1.42
CA LEU A 38 -3.23 12.12 2.12
C LEU A 38 -4.37 12.63 1.22
N GLY A 39 -4.20 12.56 -0.10
CA GLY A 39 -5.23 12.83 -1.09
C GLY A 39 -4.75 12.65 -2.54
N PHE A 40 -5.55 13.12 -3.49
CA PHE A 40 -5.32 13.00 -4.93
C PHE A 40 -5.45 14.36 -5.62
N THR A 41 -4.70 14.60 -6.70
CA THR A 41 -4.87 15.78 -7.57
C THR A 41 -5.06 15.33 -9.02
N TYR A 42 -5.81 16.09 -9.81
CA TYR A 42 -6.00 15.78 -11.22
C TYR A 42 -4.76 16.18 -12.03
N ASN A 43 -4.20 15.21 -12.76
CA ASN A 43 -3.11 15.46 -13.69
C ASN A 43 -3.63 15.50 -15.13
N ASN A 44 -3.55 16.68 -15.75
CA ASN A 44 -3.96 16.89 -17.14
C ASN A 44 -3.13 16.05 -18.12
N ASP A 45 -1.83 15.88 -17.86
CA ASP A 45 -0.91 15.21 -18.79
C ASP A 45 -1.23 13.71 -18.91
N SER A 46 -1.58 13.07 -17.80
CA SER A 46 -1.98 11.66 -17.76
C SER A 46 -3.49 11.45 -17.82
N SER A 47 -4.28 12.54 -17.81
CA SER A 47 -5.74 12.51 -17.67
C SER A 47 -6.19 11.59 -16.53
N ASP A 48 -5.51 11.67 -15.39
CA ASP A 48 -5.69 10.75 -14.26
C ASP A 48 -5.46 11.46 -12.92
N CYS A 49 -6.04 10.91 -11.85
CA CYS A 49 -5.79 11.35 -10.49
C CYS A 49 -4.51 10.73 -9.95
N ILE A 50 -3.57 11.57 -9.54
CA ILE A 50 -2.29 11.18 -8.96
C ILE A 50 -2.25 11.49 -7.47
N ASN A 51 -1.44 10.75 -6.72
CA ASN A 51 -1.28 10.95 -5.28
C ASN A 51 -0.72 12.36 -4.99
N ALA A 52 -1.31 13.03 -4.00
CA ALA A 52 -0.87 14.32 -3.49
C ALA A 52 -0.39 14.13 -2.04
N PRO A 53 0.92 14.31 -1.75
CA PRO A 53 1.46 14.18 -0.41
C PRO A 53 1.23 15.46 0.41
N LYS A 54 -0.03 15.86 0.58
CA LYS A 54 -0.44 17.06 1.32
C LYS A 54 -1.55 16.68 2.30
N ASP A 55 -1.32 16.94 3.59
CA ASP A 55 -2.29 16.67 4.64
C ASP A 55 -3.43 17.68 4.55
N CYS A 56 -4.65 17.16 4.39
CA CYS A 56 -5.86 17.96 4.23
C CYS A 56 -6.98 17.35 5.06
N CYS A 57 -7.88 18.19 5.55
CA CYS A 57 -8.99 17.82 6.40
C CYS A 57 -10.27 17.56 5.60
N LEU A 58 -11.16 16.73 6.16
CA LEU A 58 -12.46 16.40 5.55
C LEU A 58 -13.46 17.57 5.59
N ALA A 59 -13.21 18.55 6.46
CA ALA A 59 -14.08 19.70 6.67
C ALA A 59 -13.23 20.96 6.85
N GLY A 60 -13.71 22.06 6.29
CA GLY A 60 -13.09 23.38 6.36
C GLY A 60 -13.77 24.34 5.39
N THR A 61 -13.34 25.59 5.38
CA THR A 61 -13.89 26.64 4.50
C THR A 61 -13.01 26.89 3.28
N ILE A 62 -11.72 26.57 3.37
CA ILE A 62 -10.72 26.80 2.32
C ILE A 62 -10.38 25.46 1.69
N VAL A 63 -10.53 25.35 0.36
CA VAL A 63 -10.17 24.14 -0.38
C VAL A 63 -8.67 23.91 -0.27
N CYS A 64 -8.28 22.67 0.06
CA CYS A 64 -6.89 22.29 0.14
C CYS A 64 -6.28 22.24 -1.26
N THR A 65 -5.11 22.84 -1.44
CA THR A 65 -4.42 22.83 -2.72
C THR A 65 -2.98 22.33 -2.59
N TYR A 66 -2.51 21.65 -3.63
CA TYR A 66 -1.14 21.19 -3.78
C TYR A 66 -0.68 21.49 -5.20
N ASN A 67 0.39 22.26 -5.37
CA ASN A 67 0.88 22.74 -6.67
C ASN A 67 -0.23 23.40 -7.52
N ASP A 68 -1.00 24.31 -6.90
CA ASP A 68 -2.13 25.04 -7.51
C ASP A 68 -3.29 24.16 -8.01
N LYS A 69 -3.34 22.90 -7.55
CA LYS A 69 -4.41 21.94 -7.87
C LYS A 69 -5.16 21.55 -6.61
N ASN A 70 -6.47 21.40 -6.73
CA ASN A 70 -7.32 20.95 -5.62
C ASN A 70 -6.97 19.51 -5.22
N VAL A 71 -6.96 19.27 -3.91
CA VAL A 71 -6.76 17.94 -3.35
C VAL A 71 -8.12 17.29 -3.09
N TYR A 72 -8.24 16.04 -3.51
CA TYR A 72 -9.44 15.23 -3.44
C TYR A 72 -9.22 14.00 -2.56
N ARG A 73 -10.28 13.50 -1.94
CA ARG A 73 -10.21 12.33 -1.07
C ARG A 73 -10.18 11.02 -1.83
N PHE A 74 -10.94 10.94 -2.92
CA PHE A 74 -11.16 9.69 -3.63
C PHE A 74 -10.77 9.83 -5.11
N LYS A 75 -10.34 8.72 -5.68
CA LYS A 75 -10.14 8.52 -7.11
C LYS A 75 -11.16 7.48 -7.59
N ASN A 76 -11.86 7.78 -8.68
CA ASN A 76 -12.73 6.84 -9.39
C ASN A 76 -12.33 6.85 -10.87
N ASP A 77 -11.52 5.87 -11.27
CA ASP A 77 -10.82 5.84 -12.56
C ASP A 77 -10.09 7.17 -12.82
N THR A 78 -10.54 7.96 -13.79
CA THR A 78 -9.94 9.25 -14.18
C THR A 78 -10.54 10.45 -13.43
N MET A 79 -11.52 10.22 -12.53
CA MET A 79 -12.22 11.28 -11.82
C MET A 79 -11.75 11.41 -10.38
N CYS A 80 -11.44 12.63 -9.94
CA CYS A 80 -11.11 12.91 -8.55
C CYS A 80 -12.36 13.44 -7.84
N LEU A 81 -12.73 12.83 -6.72
CA LEU A 81 -14.00 13.04 -6.05
C LEU A 81 -13.79 13.53 -4.61
N VAL A 82 -14.69 14.41 -4.19
CA VAL A 82 -14.75 15.02 -2.84
C VAL A 82 -13.50 15.87 -2.56
N ASN A 83 -13.65 17.20 -2.64
CA ASN A 83 -12.59 18.12 -2.25
C ASN A 83 -12.27 17.97 -0.76
N LEU A 84 -10.98 18.03 -0.43
CA LEU A 84 -10.49 18.22 0.92
C LEU A 84 -10.26 19.70 1.20
N PHE A 85 -10.10 20.04 2.47
CA PHE A 85 -9.96 21.41 2.96
C PHE A 85 -8.66 21.59 3.74
N GLU A 86 -8.16 22.81 3.83
CA GLU A 86 -7.04 23.11 4.73
C GLU A 86 -7.46 22.82 6.18
N CYS A 87 -6.58 22.17 6.92
CA CYS A 87 -6.81 21.91 8.34
C CYS A 87 -6.72 23.21 9.15
N PRO A 88 -7.54 23.38 10.21
CA PRO A 88 -7.51 24.55 11.07
C PRO A 88 -6.21 24.68 11.88
#